data_AF-A0A7W1JR31-F1
#
_entry.id   AF-A0A7W1JR31-F1
#
_cell.length_a   1.000
_cell.length_b   1.000
_cell.length_c   1.000
_cell.angle_alpha   90.00
_cell.angle_beta   90.00
_cell.angle_gamma   90.00
#
_symmetry.space_group_name_H-M   'P 1'
#
loop_
_entity.id
_entity.type
_entity.pdbx_description
1 polymer ?
#
loop_
_entity_poly.entity_id
_entity_poly.type
_entity_poly.pdbx_seq_one_letter_code
_entity_poly.pdbx_strand_id
1 'polypeptide(L)'
;MKTRMRGVFTPKILIPLLAAGAVGVATVGVMSLLARRGEAATGMIPADAVVAVTFDNTPSPGQVTLFNEIKAAMQDSGMSDYVDEFLQSLDPKTGAFKQLRSHVRGSFAMGLWGDLQSEKPDVMVAVALIDPAGAEAIVQKLASSAMDAGLKVYKPEKVPLIITFHDDYAIFATSAATAGRAISVARGESPNLKDDPEFKRAREALPSDASLMYFINGRAIAKADPKTKKLYASMGVTEHGWMAGGVTLRKEGIQIDGFQPMQAQGEFGKIMSTMKPLGYSSLRRFPAGAIGIAGLSNPGGFVEIFEKVTSALPQDAPEVQKGIAEMEKETGTSFEKDWMPALRGEVYVALYPPSGDAQEPGVIVSVDNGNGGTA
;
A
#
# COMPACT_ATOMS: atom_id res chain seq x y z
N MET A 1 14.80 72.43 20.69
CA MET A 1 15.42 71.78 19.50
C MET A 1 14.97 70.33 19.45
N LYS A 2 13.91 70.02 18.69
CA LYS A 2 13.59 68.69 18.12
C LYS A 2 12.25 68.78 17.37
N THR A 3 12.27 68.14 16.22
CA THR A 3 11.44 68.26 15.03
C THR A 3 10.00 67.78 15.23
N ARG A 4 9.03 68.52 14.68
CA ARG A 4 7.68 68.01 14.39
C ARG A 4 7.73 67.18 13.11
N MET A 5 7.15 65.98 13.12
CA MET A 5 6.62 65.35 11.92
C MET A 5 5.17 64.94 12.16
N ARG A 6 4.27 65.47 11.32
CA ARG A 6 2.93 64.96 11.08
C ARG A 6 3.04 63.70 10.21
N GLY A 7 2.27 62.67 10.52
CA GLY A 7 2.14 61.47 9.70
C GLY A 7 0.74 60.87 9.89
N VAL A 8 0.01 60.81 8.78
CA VAL A 8 -1.40 60.43 8.63
C VAL A 8 -1.61 58.94 8.92
N PHE A 9 -2.47 58.62 9.88
CA PHE A 9 -3.00 57.25 10.06
C PHE A 9 -4.27 57.10 9.22
N THR A 10 -4.14 56.52 8.02
CA THR A 10 -5.28 56.05 7.21
C THR A 10 -5.57 54.57 7.49
N PRO A 11 -6.84 54.15 7.61
CA PRO A 11 -7.25 52.80 8.00
C PRO A 11 -7.22 51.79 6.84
N LYS A 12 -6.17 51.79 6.01
CA LYS A 12 -6.09 50.98 4.78
C LYS A 12 -5.06 49.85 4.79
N ILE A 13 -4.44 49.54 5.94
CA ILE A 13 -3.42 48.48 6.04
C ILE A 13 -3.88 47.25 6.87
N LEU A 14 -5.08 47.28 7.48
CA LEU A 14 -5.57 46.14 8.28
C LEU A 14 -6.33 45.05 7.48
N ILE A 15 -6.68 45.29 6.22
CA ILE A 15 -7.45 44.35 5.38
C ILE A 15 -6.55 43.35 4.61
N PRO A 16 -5.31 43.68 4.17
CA PRO A 16 -4.43 42.69 3.52
C PRO A 16 -3.84 41.62 4.45
N LEU A 17 -3.72 41.90 5.77
CA LEU A 17 -3.16 40.95 6.75
C LEU A 17 -4.15 39.86 7.17
N LEU A 18 -5.46 40.15 7.15
CA LEU A 18 -6.52 39.16 7.39
C LEU A 18 -6.75 38.24 6.18
N ALA A 19 -6.48 38.72 4.95
CA ALA A 19 -6.54 37.90 3.74
C ALA A 19 -5.35 36.92 3.62
N ALA A 20 -4.14 37.32 4.03
CA ALA A 20 -2.98 36.42 4.06
C ALA A 20 -3.09 35.35 5.17
N GLY A 21 -3.70 35.69 6.32
CA GLY A 21 -4.00 34.73 7.39
C GLY A 21 -5.11 33.75 7.03
N ALA A 22 -6.18 34.20 6.35
CA ALA A 22 -7.26 33.31 5.90
C ALA A 22 -6.82 32.37 4.77
N VAL A 23 -5.98 32.84 3.83
CA VAL A 23 -5.38 31.97 2.81
C VAL A 23 -4.33 31.03 3.43
N GLY A 24 -3.56 31.46 4.43
CA GLY A 24 -2.63 30.59 5.16
C GLY A 24 -3.34 29.50 5.97
N VAL A 25 -4.40 29.84 6.70
CA VAL A 25 -5.20 28.87 7.50
C VAL A 25 -6.07 27.99 6.61
N ALA A 26 -6.59 28.50 5.49
CA ALA A 26 -7.29 27.68 4.51
C ALA A 26 -6.33 26.79 3.72
N THR A 27 -5.11 27.25 3.39
CA THR A 27 -4.09 26.43 2.73
C THR A 27 -3.54 25.38 3.68
N VAL A 28 -3.24 25.71 4.93
CA VAL A 28 -2.86 24.73 5.96
C VAL A 28 -4.03 23.78 6.26
N GLY A 29 -5.27 24.27 6.28
CA GLY A 29 -6.48 23.48 6.43
C GLY A 29 -6.67 22.48 5.27
N VAL A 30 -6.62 22.95 4.03
CA VAL A 30 -6.70 22.12 2.82
C VAL A 30 -5.51 21.16 2.71
N MET A 31 -4.28 21.60 3.00
CA MET A 31 -3.10 20.73 3.01
C MET A 31 -3.15 19.70 4.15
N SER A 32 -3.79 20.03 5.29
CA SER A 32 -4.02 19.08 6.38
C SER A 32 -5.14 18.08 6.07
N LEU A 33 -6.11 18.47 5.22
CA LEU A 33 -7.14 17.59 4.66
C LEU A 33 -6.58 16.69 3.55
N LEU A 34 -5.55 17.14 2.85
CA LEU A 34 -4.79 16.37 1.86
C LEU A 34 -3.56 15.67 2.48
N ALA A 35 -3.39 15.77 3.80
CA ALA A 35 -2.24 15.18 4.46
C ALA A 35 -2.31 13.66 4.34
N ARG A 36 -1.26 13.10 3.74
CA ARG A 36 -1.04 11.66 3.63
C ARG A 36 -0.64 11.08 4.99
N ARG A 37 -1.64 10.87 5.86
CA ARG A 37 -1.42 10.46 7.26
C ARG A 37 -0.81 9.06 7.39
N GLY A 38 -1.09 8.14 6.47
CA GLY A 38 -0.43 6.85 6.38
C GLY A 38 1.06 7.03 6.08
N GLU A 39 1.41 7.80 5.06
CA GLU A 39 2.81 8.14 4.80
C GLU A 39 3.47 8.91 5.96
N ALA A 40 2.74 9.83 6.60
CA ALA A 40 3.22 10.56 7.77
C ALA A 40 3.59 9.63 8.93
N ALA A 41 2.81 8.57 9.15
CA ALA A 41 3.02 7.56 10.19
C ALA A 41 4.26 6.68 9.98
N THR A 42 4.92 6.72 8.81
CA THR A 42 6.28 6.13 8.68
C THR A 42 7.28 6.80 9.61
N GLY A 43 6.97 7.99 10.11
CA GLY A 43 7.73 8.67 11.17
C GLY A 43 7.68 7.96 12.52
N MET A 44 6.89 6.90 12.67
CA MET A 44 6.86 6.04 13.86
C MET A 44 7.57 4.69 13.63
N ILE A 45 8.09 4.45 12.43
CA ILE A 45 8.75 3.18 12.07
C ILE A 45 10.26 3.35 12.26
N PRO A 46 10.93 2.46 13.02
CA PRO A 46 12.36 2.57 13.25
C PRO A 46 13.16 2.29 11.97
N ALA A 47 14.37 2.85 11.88
CA ALA A 47 15.23 2.73 10.70
C ALA A 47 15.70 1.30 10.38
N ASP A 48 15.67 0.40 11.36
CA ASP A 48 16.02 -1.02 11.22
C ASP A 48 14.82 -1.92 10.87
N ALA A 49 13.68 -1.32 10.53
CA ALA A 49 12.53 -2.10 10.07
C ALA A 49 12.87 -2.96 8.85
N VAL A 50 12.32 -4.17 8.83
CA VAL A 50 12.43 -5.13 7.73
C VAL A 50 11.39 -4.80 6.68
N VAL A 51 10.15 -4.54 7.10
CA VAL A 51 9.04 -4.18 6.23
C VAL A 51 8.39 -2.92 6.72
N ALA A 52 8.05 -2.03 5.79
CA ALA A 52 7.15 -0.91 6.04
C ALA A 52 6.02 -0.93 4.99
N VAL A 53 4.79 -0.73 5.42
CA VAL A 53 3.63 -0.59 4.54
C VAL A 53 2.90 0.67 4.91
N THR A 54 2.42 1.43 3.93
CA THR A 54 1.61 2.63 4.16
C THR A 54 0.39 2.58 3.28
N PHE A 55 -0.74 2.98 3.82
CA PHE A 55 -1.96 3.20 3.06
C PHE A 55 -2.53 4.58 3.37
N ASP A 56 -2.82 5.35 2.33
CA ASP A 56 -3.46 6.65 2.39
C ASP A 56 -4.78 6.60 1.63
N ASN A 57 -5.87 6.80 2.36
CA ASN A 57 -7.22 6.92 1.79
C ASN A 57 -7.59 8.38 1.46
N THR A 58 -6.63 9.28 1.55
CA THR A 58 -6.82 10.69 1.21
C THR A 58 -6.37 10.90 -0.24
N PRO A 59 -7.25 11.35 -1.15
CA PRO A 59 -6.87 11.56 -2.54
C PRO A 59 -5.79 12.63 -2.65
N SER A 60 -4.81 12.41 -3.53
CA SER A 60 -3.99 13.52 -4.01
C SER A 60 -4.82 14.49 -4.85
N PRO A 61 -4.33 15.72 -5.12
CA PRO A 61 -5.02 16.67 -5.99
C PRO A 61 -5.45 16.10 -7.35
N GLY A 62 -4.65 15.19 -7.94
CA GLY A 62 -4.95 14.53 -9.21
C GLY A 62 -6.00 13.42 -9.11
N GLN A 63 -6.30 12.94 -7.90
CA GLN A 63 -7.20 11.81 -7.66
C GLN A 63 -8.57 12.23 -7.09
N VAL A 64 -8.77 13.51 -6.76
CA VAL A 64 -10.00 13.99 -6.10
C VAL A 64 -11.26 13.60 -6.88
N THR A 65 -11.28 13.85 -8.19
CA THR A 65 -12.43 13.51 -9.05
C THR A 65 -12.70 12.00 -9.03
N LEU A 66 -11.66 11.19 -9.21
CA LEU A 66 -11.78 9.73 -9.22
C LEU A 66 -12.28 9.20 -7.86
N PHE A 67 -11.78 9.71 -6.74
CA PHE A 67 -12.25 9.29 -5.42
C PHE A 67 -13.71 9.67 -5.18
N ASN A 68 -14.15 10.82 -5.68
CA ASN A 68 -15.55 11.21 -5.62
C ASN A 68 -16.44 10.29 -6.47
N GLU A 69 -15.98 9.91 -7.67
CA GLU A 69 -16.66 8.94 -8.53
C GLU A 69 -16.75 7.55 -7.88
N ILE A 70 -15.64 7.04 -7.33
CA ILE A 70 -15.61 5.78 -6.58
C ILE A 70 -16.56 5.84 -5.38
N LYS A 71 -16.54 6.94 -4.62
CA LYS A 71 -17.43 7.12 -3.47
C LYS A 71 -18.90 7.11 -3.88
N ALA A 72 -19.26 7.82 -4.94
CA ALA A 72 -20.63 7.81 -5.46
C ALA A 72 -21.03 6.40 -5.91
N ALA A 73 -20.19 5.71 -6.68
CA ALA A 73 -20.44 4.33 -7.10
C ALA A 73 -20.57 3.35 -5.93
N MET A 74 -19.77 3.50 -4.86
CA MET A 74 -19.87 2.69 -3.64
C MET A 74 -21.16 2.95 -2.86
N GLN A 75 -21.71 4.17 -2.93
CA GLN A 75 -22.99 4.51 -2.33
C GLN A 75 -24.14 3.91 -3.16
N ASP A 76 -24.08 4.05 -4.48
CA ASP A 76 -25.13 3.58 -5.39
C ASP A 76 -25.21 2.03 -5.45
N SER A 77 -24.09 1.34 -5.23
CA SER A 77 -24.01 -0.14 -5.25
C SER A 77 -24.34 -0.82 -3.91
N GLY A 78 -24.58 -0.07 -2.84
CA GLY A 78 -24.75 -0.64 -1.49
C GLY A 78 -23.47 -1.23 -0.88
N MET A 79 -22.30 -1.03 -1.52
CA MET A 79 -21.01 -1.51 -1.01
C MET A 79 -20.69 -0.94 0.38
N SER A 80 -21.18 0.27 0.69
CA SER A 80 -21.04 0.86 2.02
C SER A 80 -21.74 0.03 3.11
N ASP A 81 -22.90 -0.53 2.80
CA ASP A 81 -23.67 -1.40 3.70
C ASP A 81 -22.97 -2.76 3.84
N TYR A 82 -22.45 -3.31 2.75
CA TYR A 82 -21.64 -4.54 2.79
C TYR A 82 -20.41 -4.39 3.69
N VAL A 83 -19.70 -3.26 3.62
CA VAL A 83 -18.56 -2.98 4.52
C VAL A 83 -19.01 -2.90 5.97
N ASP A 84 -20.15 -2.25 6.25
CA ASP A 84 -20.70 -2.17 7.59
C ASP A 84 -21.11 -3.55 8.14
N GLU A 85 -21.77 -4.37 7.32
CA GLU A 85 -22.13 -5.76 7.65
C GLU A 85 -20.89 -6.61 7.90
N PHE A 86 -19.86 -6.48 7.06
CA PHE A 86 -18.59 -7.16 7.24
C PHE A 86 -17.92 -6.75 8.56
N LEU A 87 -17.81 -5.45 8.86
CA LEU A 87 -17.26 -4.97 10.12
C LEU A 87 -18.08 -5.44 11.33
N GLN A 88 -19.40 -5.51 11.19
CA GLN A 88 -20.29 -6.06 12.21
C GLN A 88 -20.11 -7.58 12.37
N SER A 89 -19.80 -8.32 11.31
CA SER A 89 -19.51 -9.75 11.37
C SER A 89 -18.22 -10.08 12.14
N LEU A 90 -17.24 -9.18 12.09
CA LEU A 90 -15.98 -9.30 12.85
C LEU A 90 -16.17 -9.07 14.35
N ASP A 91 -17.18 -8.28 14.73
CA ASP A 91 -17.57 -8.04 16.11
C ASP A 91 -19.10 -7.93 16.27
N PRO A 92 -19.81 -9.08 16.23
CA PRO A 92 -21.26 -9.09 16.26
C PRO A 92 -21.82 -8.71 17.63
N LYS A 93 -21.00 -8.75 18.68
CA LYS A 93 -21.44 -8.53 20.07
C LYS A 93 -21.41 -7.06 20.46
N THR A 94 -20.35 -6.34 20.09
CA THR A 94 -20.17 -4.97 20.58
C THR A 94 -20.34 -3.91 19.50
N GLY A 95 -20.31 -4.28 18.22
CA GLY A 95 -20.37 -3.34 17.11
C GLY A 95 -19.24 -2.30 17.16
N ALA A 96 -18.13 -2.63 17.81
CA ALA A 96 -17.03 -1.73 18.09
C ALA A 96 -16.38 -1.22 16.81
N PHE A 97 -16.15 -2.11 15.85
CA PHE A 97 -15.55 -1.74 14.57
C PHE A 97 -16.41 -0.74 13.81
N LYS A 98 -17.74 -0.90 13.85
CA LYS A 98 -18.68 0.06 13.27
C LYS A 98 -18.62 1.41 13.98
N GLN A 99 -18.55 1.42 15.32
CA GLN A 99 -18.42 2.66 16.08
C GLN A 99 -17.08 3.36 15.78
N LEU A 100 -15.97 2.61 15.79
CA LEU A 100 -14.62 3.11 15.49
C LEU A 100 -14.49 3.67 14.07
N ARG A 101 -15.26 3.16 13.10
CA ARG A 101 -15.24 3.62 11.69
C ARG A 101 -15.38 5.14 11.58
N SER A 102 -16.23 5.75 12.41
CA SER A 102 -16.47 7.21 12.40
C SER A 102 -15.33 8.04 13.00
N HIS A 103 -14.42 7.40 13.75
CA HIS A 103 -13.29 8.04 14.42
C HIS A 103 -11.94 7.77 13.72
N VAL A 104 -11.91 6.92 12.68
CA VAL A 104 -10.69 6.61 11.91
C VAL A 104 -10.72 7.26 10.53
N ARG A 105 -9.54 7.67 10.02
CA ARG A 105 -9.40 8.22 8.66
C ARG A 105 -9.27 7.13 7.59
N GLY A 106 -9.07 5.88 8.00
CA GLY A 106 -8.78 4.77 7.09
C GLY A 106 -7.41 4.84 6.43
N SER A 107 -6.49 5.69 6.91
CA SER A 107 -5.08 5.69 6.50
C SER A 107 -4.23 5.07 7.61
N PHE A 108 -3.20 4.30 7.25
CA PHE A 108 -2.34 3.64 8.23
C PHE A 108 -0.89 3.51 7.76
N ALA A 109 0.01 3.28 8.70
CA ALA A 109 1.32 2.68 8.42
C ALA A 109 1.50 1.41 9.27
N MET A 110 2.21 0.44 8.72
CA MET A 110 2.65 -0.76 9.41
C MET A 110 4.17 -0.86 9.32
N GLY A 111 4.81 -1.20 10.42
CA GLY A 111 6.22 -1.58 10.46
C GLY A 111 6.39 -2.97 11.08
N LEU A 112 7.33 -3.73 10.53
CA LEU A 112 7.77 -5.03 11.03
C LEU A 112 9.28 -4.96 11.28
N TRP A 113 9.73 -5.29 12.48
CA TRP A 113 11.14 -5.32 12.86
C TRP A 113 11.45 -6.41 13.87
N GLY A 114 12.69 -6.43 14.38
CA GLY A 114 13.16 -7.42 15.34
C GLY A 114 13.51 -8.75 14.68
N ASP A 115 13.45 -9.83 15.46
CA ASP A 115 13.72 -11.19 14.98
C ASP A 115 12.50 -11.75 14.26
N LEU A 116 12.59 -11.83 12.92
CA LEU A 116 11.55 -12.38 12.04
C LEU A 116 11.29 -13.87 12.27
N GLN A 117 12.20 -14.58 12.95
CA GLN A 117 12.04 -16.00 13.27
C GLN A 117 11.42 -16.23 14.64
N SER A 118 11.38 -15.20 15.48
CA SER A 118 10.65 -15.31 16.73
C SER A 118 9.18 -15.61 16.44
N GLU A 119 8.53 -16.39 17.31
CA GLU A 119 7.09 -16.64 17.19
C GLU A 119 6.25 -15.35 17.25
N LYS A 120 6.88 -14.23 17.66
CA LYS A 120 6.24 -12.93 17.87
C LYS A 120 7.18 -11.82 17.40
N PRO A 121 7.31 -11.60 16.08
CA PRO A 121 8.07 -10.48 15.59
C PRO A 121 7.47 -9.16 16.09
N ASP A 122 8.28 -8.11 16.14
CA ASP A 122 7.79 -6.80 16.50
C ASP A 122 6.98 -6.23 15.33
N VAL A 123 5.67 -6.14 15.54
CA VAL A 123 4.74 -5.55 14.57
C VAL A 123 4.08 -4.34 15.21
N MET A 124 4.03 -3.26 14.44
CA MET A 124 3.28 -2.07 14.80
C MET A 124 2.42 -1.61 13.62
N VAL A 125 1.17 -1.25 13.89
CA VAL A 125 0.27 -0.58 12.95
C VAL A 125 -0.20 0.73 13.59
N ALA A 126 0.09 1.86 12.95
CA ALA A 126 -0.40 3.18 13.33
C ALA A 126 -1.57 3.56 12.41
N VAL A 127 -2.78 3.63 12.96
CA VAL A 127 -4.00 4.00 12.23
C VAL A 127 -4.34 5.46 12.52
N ALA A 128 -4.46 6.27 11.47
CA ALA A 128 -4.78 7.68 11.59
C ALA A 128 -6.22 7.90 12.06
N LEU A 129 -6.40 8.82 13.00
CA LEU A 129 -7.67 9.13 13.66
C LEU A 129 -8.21 10.49 13.20
N ILE A 130 -9.53 10.58 13.17
CA ILE A 130 -10.28 11.83 13.06
C ILE A 130 -10.48 12.41 14.45
N ASP A 131 -10.82 11.55 15.41
CA ASP A 131 -11.12 11.89 16.79
C ASP A 131 -10.46 10.87 17.73
N PRO A 132 -9.22 11.15 18.17
CA PRO A 132 -8.49 10.26 19.07
C PRO A 132 -9.19 9.99 20.39
N ALA A 133 -9.82 11.02 20.97
CA ALA A 133 -10.49 10.90 22.26
C ALA A 133 -11.75 10.01 22.17
N GLY A 134 -12.54 10.16 21.11
CA GLY A 134 -13.69 9.30 20.85
C GLY A 134 -13.28 7.85 20.59
N ALA A 135 -12.24 7.63 19.78
CA ALA A 135 -11.68 6.30 19.54
C ALA A 135 -11.18 5.63 20.84
N GLU A 136 -10.43 6.36 21.68
CA GLU A 136 -9.94 5.86 22.97
C GLU A 136 -11.10 5.52 23.92
N ALA A 137 -12.14 6.36 23.98
CA ALA A 137 -13.31 6.11 24.81
C ALA A 137 -14.09 4.85 24.39
N ILE A 138 -14.12 4.52 23.09
CA ILE A 138 -14.68 3.25 22.61
C ILE A 138 -13.80 2.08 23.04
N VAL A 139 -12.48 2.16 22.81
CA VAL A 139 -11.54 1.09 23.19
C VAL A 139 -11.55 0.82 24.70
N GLN A 140 -11.66 1.86 25.52
CA GLN A 140 -11.78 1.75 26.99
C GLN A 140 -12.97 0.88 27.45
N LYS A 141 -14.07 0.87 26.69
CA LYS A 141 -15.26 0.06 27.03
C LYS A 141 -15.09 -1.41 26.68
N LEU A 142 -14.12 -1.75 25.83
CA LEU A 142 -14.00 -3.03 25.15
C LEU A 142 -12.75 -3.82 25.55
N ALA A 143 -11.76 -3.11 26.09
CA ALA A 143 -10.47 -3.68 26.44
C ALA A 143 -10.10 -3.29 27.87
N SER A 144 -9.43 -4.22 28.55
CA SER A 144 -8.81 -3.91 29.84
C SER A 144 -7.68 -2.90 29.63
N SER A 145 -7.56 -1.91 30.51
CA SER A 145 -6.47 -0.95 30.47
C SER A 145 -5.42 -1.26 31.55
N ALA A 146 -4.15 -1.09 31.22
CA ALA A 146 -3.05 -1.19 32.17
C ALA A 146 -1.99 -0.12 31.87
N MET A 147 -1.16 0.19 32.87
CA MET A 147 0.10 0.90 32.65
C MET A 147 1.21 -0.13 32.44
N ASP A 148 1.90 -0.07 31.30
CA ASP A 148 2.94 -1.02 30.90
C ASP A 148 4.10 -0.24 30.28
N ALA A 149 5.31 -0.39 30.82
CA ALA A 149 6.49 0.41 30.44
C ALA A 149 6.27 1.94 30.40
N GLY A 150 5.42 2.47 31.30
CA GLY A 150 5.08 3.91 31.34
C GLY A 150 4.04 4.35 30.30
N LEU A 151 3.48 3.42 29.52
CA LEU A 151 2.42 3.67 28.54
C LEU A 151 1.09 3.17 29.06
N LYS A 152 0.03 3.94 28.80
CA LYS A 152 -1.33 3.46 28.95
C LYS A 152 -1.64 2.56 27.75
N VAL A 153 -1.85 1.27 28.01
CA VAL A 153 -2.12 0.26 27.00
C VAL A 153 -3.48 -0.39 27.23
N TYR A 154 -4.16 -0.71 26.16
CA TYR A 154 -5.41 -1.44 26.14
C TYR A 154 -5.18 -2.84 25.60
N LYS A 155 -5.71 -3.85 26.28
CA LYS A 155 -5.53 -5.28 25.97
C LYS A 155 -6.91 -5.90 25.70
N PRO A 156 -7.32 -6.03 24.42
CA PRO A 156 -8.51 -6.79 24.05
C PRO A 156 -8.33 -8.26 24.39
N GLU A 157 -9.35 -8.93 24.93
CA GLU A 157 -9.22 -10.31 25.44
C GLU A 157 -8.84 -11.35 24.38
N LYS A 158 -9.22 -11.13 23.12
CA LYS A 158 -9.11 -12.12 22.04
C LYS A 158 -8.07 -11.79 20.98
N VAL A 159 -7.38 -10.67 21.12
CA VAL A 159 -6.40 -10.20 20.13
C VAL A 159 -5.05 -10.11 20.82
N PRO A 160 -4.01 -10.81 20.32
CA PRO A 160 -2.67 -10.78 20.91
C PRO A 160 -1.91 -9.49 20.53
N LEU A 161 -2.61 -8.36 20.56
CA LEU A 161 -2.08 -7.02 20.30
C LEU A 161 -2.49 -6.11 21.45
N ILE A 162 -1.64 -5.15 21.75
CA ILE A 162 -1.99 -4.02 22.59
C ILE A 162 -2.41 -2.85 21.71
N ILE A 163 -3.21 -1.95 22.28
CA ILE A 163 -3.57 -0.67 21.65
C ILE A 163 -3.08 0.45 22.57
N THR A 164 -2.42 1.46 22.02
CA THR A 164 -2.14 2.73 22.70
C THR A 164 -2.43 3.89 21.76
N PHE A 165 -2.43 5.10 22.28
CA PHE A 165 -2.76 6.31 21.52
C PHE A 165 -1.59 7.29 21.60
N HIS A 166 -1.19 7.83 20.46
CA HIS A 166 -0.16 8.84 20.36
C HIS A 166 -0.53 9.84 19.27
N ASP A 167 -0.70 11.10 19.68
CA ASP A 167 -1.17 12.20 18.83
C ASP A 167 -2.46 11.82 18.10
N ASP A 168 -2.47 11.93 16.76
CA ASP A 168 -3.61 11.61 15.91
C ASP A 168 -3.66 10.12 15.49
N TYR A 169 -3.02 9.20 16.23
CA TYR A 169 -2.92 7.78 15.85
C TYR A 169 -3.31 6.82 16.97
N ALA A 170 -4.01 5.75 16.58
CA ALA A 170 -4.12 4.52 17.36
C ALA A 170 -2.98 3.60 16.94
N ILE A 171 -2.14 3.19 17.88
CA ILE A 171 -1.01 2.28 17.67
C ILE A 171 -1.42 0.90 18.16
N PHE A 172 -1.50 -0.05 17.24
CA PHE A 172 -1.63 -1.47 17.52
C PHE A 172 -0.24 -2.08 17.49
N ALA A 173 0.16 -2.82 18.54
CA ALA A 173 1.49 -3.40 18.59
C ALA A 173 1.50 -4.78 19.28
N THR A 174 2.49 -5.60 18.96
CA THR A 174 2.65 -6.93 19.58
C THR A 174 3.07 -6.88 21.05
N SER A 175 3.66 -5.76 21.51
CA SER A 175 4.00 -5.54 22.91
C SER A 175 4.06 -4.05 23.29
N ALA A 176 4.07 -3.75 24.59
CA ALA A 176 4.28 -2.40 25.12
C ALA A 176 5.66 -1.84 24.74
N ALA A 177 6.69 -2.69 24.68
CA ALA A 177 8.02 -2.29 24.24
C ALA A 177 8.02 -1.88 22.76
N THR A 178 7.31 -2.63 21.91
CA THR A 178 7.15 -2.33 20.48
C THR A 178 6.44 -0.99 20.27
N ALA A 179 5.33 -0.74 20.99
CA ALA A 179 4.63 0.54 20.96
C ALA A 179 5.49 1.70 21.50
N GLY A 180 6.20 1.49 22.60
CA GLY A 180 7.10 2.48 23.18
C GLY A 180 8.24 2.86 22.25
N ARG A 181 8.81 1.88 21.53
CA ARG A 181 9.81 2.14 20.50
C ARG A 181 9.25 3.01 19.37
N ALA A 182 8.05 2.71 18.88
CA ALA A 182 7.40 3.51 17.83
C ALA A 182 7.19 4.97 18.27
N ILE A 183 6.75 5.19 19.51
CA ILE A 183 6.57 6.53 20.10
C ILE A 183 7.93 7.23 20.27
N SER A 184 8.97 6.52 20.70
CA SER A 184 10.33 7.07 20.82
C SER A 184 10.88 7.54 19.46
N VAL A 185 10.65 6.77 18.39
CA VAL A 185 10.98 7.18 17.02
C VAL A 185 10.19 8.43 16.60
N ALA A 186 8.89 8.46 16.90
CA ALA A 186 8.03 9.61 16.59
C ALA A 186 8.50 10.91 17.27
N ARG A 187 9.07 10.80 18.48
CA ARG A 187 9.64 11.92 19.25
C ARG A 187 11.06 12.31 18.82
N GLY A 188 11.67 11.59 17.88
CA GLY A 188 13.05 11.82 17.44
C GLY A 188 14.11 11.33 18.44
N GLU A 189 13.72 10.48 19.39
CA GLU A 189 14.62 9.89 20.40
C GLU A 189 15.33 8.62 19.87
N SER A 190 14.82 8.04 18.78
CA SER A 190 15.35 6.83 18.13
C SER A 190 15.46 7.01 16.61
N PRO A 191 16.39 6.30 15.92
CA PRO A 191 16.54 6.39 14.47
C PRO A 191 15.25 6.09 13.71
N ASN A 192 14.91 6.98 12.77
CA ASN A 192 13.67 6.95 12.01
C ASN A 192 13.88 6.37 10.62
N LEU A 193 12.94 5.55 10.13
CA LEU A 193 12.91 5.07 8.76
C LEU A 193 12.98 6.21 7.74
N LYS A 194 12.28 7.32 8.01
CA LYS A 194 12.27 8.50 7.15
C LYS A 194 13.64 9.15 6.96
N ASP A 195 14.58 8.91 7.87
CA ASP A 195 15.92 9.50 7.79
C ASP A 195 16.92 8.62 7.02
N ASP A 196 16.56 7.37 6.72
CA ASP A 196 17.39 6.46 5.94
C ASP A 196 17.48 6.92 4.47
N PRO A 197 18.68 7.26 3.95
CA PRO A 197 18.86 7.70 2.57
C PRO A 197 18.42 6.67 1.52
N GLU A 198 18.57 5.38 1.82
CA GLU A 198 18.16 4.31 0.88
C GLU A 198 16.64 4.16 0.84
N PHE A 199 15.97 4.36 1.98
CA PHE A 199 14.51 4.41 2.04
C PHE A 199 13.98 5.62 1.28
N LYS A 200 14.56 6.81 1.48
CA LYS A 200 14.18 8.04 0.74
C LYS A 200 14.24 7.81 -0.77
N ARG A 201 15.34 7.24 -1.26
CA ARG A 201 15.49 6.90 -2.69
C ARG A 201 14.41 5.94 -3.17
N ALA A 202 14.11 4.89 -2.41
CA ALA A 202 13.09 3.92 -2.77
C ALA A 202 11.68 4.54 -2.78
N ARG A 203 11.39 5.45 -1.83
CA ARG A 203 10.14 6.21 -1.77
C ARG A 203 10.00 7.20 -2.92
N GLU A 204 11.07 7.92 -3.27
CA GLU A 204 11.10 8.89 -4.37
C GLU A 204 10.93 8.23 -5.75
N ALA A 205 11.25 6.94 -5.87
CA ALA A 205 11.03 6.17 -7.09
C ALA A 205 9.56 5.77 -7.32
N LEU A 206 8.71 5.82 -6.29
CA LEU A 206 7.28 5.56 -6.41
C LEU A 206 6.52 6.86 -6.68
N PRO A 207 5.34 6.81 -7.34
CA PRO A 207 4.50 7.99 -7.51
C PRO A 207 4.23 8.70 -6.18
N SER A 208 4.32 10.03 -6.20
CA SER A 208 4.06 10.86 -5.02
C SER A 208 2.64 10.70 -4.47
N ASP A 209 1.73 10.13 -5.26
CA ASP A 209 0.31 9.92 -4.97
C ASP A 209 -0.11 8.44 -4.88
N ALA A 210 0.85 7.51 -4.81
CA ALA A 210 0.56 6.08 -4.60
C ALA A 210 -0.18 5.84 -3.28
N SER A 211 -1.41 5.35 -3.32
CA SER A 211 -2.27 5.19 -2.13
C SER A 211 -1.82 4.05 -1.22
N LEU A 212 -1.30 2.94 -1.77
CA LEU A 212 -0.68 1.86 -1.00
C LEU A 212 0.79 1.80 -1.39
N MET A 213 1.69 1.70 -0.42
CA MET A 213 3.11 1.48 -0.66
C MET A 213 3.61 0.40 0.29
N TYR A 214 4.52 -0.45 -0.18
CA TYR A 214 5.24 -1.39 0.65
C TYR A 214 6.74 -1.28 0.36
N PHE A 215 7.55 -1.52 1.39
CA PHE A 215 8.99 -1.39 1.37
C PHE A 215 9.60 -2.59 2.09
N ILE A 216 10.63 -3.20 1.50
CA ILE A 216 11.34 -4.35 2.06
C ILE A 216 12.83 -3.98 2.16
N ASN A 217 13.38 -4.04 3.38
CA ASN A 217 14.76 -3.70 3.69
C ASN A 217 15.68 -4.88 3.40
N GLY A 218 16.41 -4.78 2.31
CA GLY A 218 17.37 -5.78 1.88
C GLY A 218 18.44 -6.10 2.92
N ARG A 219 18.93 -5.09 3.64
CA ARG A 219 19.97 -5.24 4.66
C ARG A 219 19.48 -6.01 5.89
N ALA A 220 18.19 -5.89 6.21
CA ALA A 220 17.59 -6.65 7.30
C ALA A 220 17.39 -8.12 6.89
N ILE A 221 16.90 -8.36 5.68
CA ILE A 221 16.78 -9.70 5.09
C ILE A 221 18.13 -10.41 4.97
N ALA A 222 19.21 -9.69 4.71
CA ALA A 222 20.56 -10.26 4.63
C ALA A 222 21.02 -10.94 5.93
N LYS A 223 20.41 -10.60 7.07
CA LYS A 223 20.68 -11.17 8.39
C LYS A 223 19.73 -12.31 8.77
N ALA A 224 18.72 -12.61 7.95
CA ALA A 224 17.79 -13.70 8.17
C ALA A 224 18.45 -15.07 7.89
N ASP A 225 17.77 -16.17 8.23
CA ASP A 225 18.25 -17.52 7.91
C ASP A 225 18.39 -17.74 6.39
N PRO A 226 19.17 -18.76 5.99
CA PRO A 226 19.37 -19.08 4.57
C PRO A 226 18.08 -19.31 3.77
N LYS A 227 17.01 -19.86 4.38
CA LYS A 227 15.75 -20.11 3.67
C LYS A 227 15.03 -18.79 3.39
N THR A 228 14.92 -17.91 4.39
CA THR A 228 14.37 -16.56 4.23
C THR A 228 15.20 -15.74 3.23
N LYS A 229 16.53 -15.74 3.35
CA LYS A 229 17.41 -15.03 2.41
C LYS A 229 17.21 -15.52 0.98
N LYS A 230 17.11 -16.84 0.76
CA LYS A 230 16.87 -17.43 -0.58
C LYS A 230 15.51 -17.04 -1.14
N LEU A 231 14.46 -17.08 -0.32
CA LEU A 231 13.11 -16.67 -0.72
C LEU A 231 13.09 -15.21 -1.19
N TYR A 232 13.58 -14.28 -0.37
CA TYR A 232 13.58 -12.85 -0.72
C TYR A 232 14.54 -12.53 -1.88
N ALA A 233 15.69 -13.21 -1.98
CA ALA A 233 16.58 -13.07 -3.14
C ALA A 233 15.90 -13.51 -4.45
N SER A 234 15.05 -14.54 -4.42
CA SER A 234 14.27 -14.96 -5.60
C SER A 234 13.23 -13.92 -6.04
N MET A 235 12.80 -13.05 -5.12
CA MET A 235 11.93 -11.89 -5.41
C MET A 235 12.72 -10.63 -5.79
N GLY A 236 14.05 -10.73 -5.99
CA GLY A 236 14.91 -9.61 -6.33
C GLY A 236 15.26 -8.69 -5.16
N VAL A 237 14.94 -9.06 -3.92
CA VAL A 237 15.40 -8.33 -2.73
C VAL A 237 16.86 -8.68 -2.49
N THR A 238 17.75 -7.72 -2.71
CA THR A 238 19.18 -7.88 -2.44
C THR A 238 19.55 -7.43 -1.04
N GLU A 239 20.78 -7.68 -0.62
CA GLU A 239 21.28 -7.21 0.68
C GLU A 239 21.58 -5.71 0.73
N HIS A 240 21.28 -4.97 -0.34
CA HIS A 240 21.55 -3.54 -0.48
C HIS A 240 20.25 -2.76 -0.65
N GLY A 241 20.04 -1.75 0.18
CA GLY A 241 18.91 -0.82 0.06
C GLY A 241 17.52 -1.41 0.29
N TRP A 242 16.53 -0.66 -0.18
CA TRP A 242 15.11 -0.96 -0.05
C TRP A 242 14.52 -1.31 -1.41
N MET A 243 13.81 -2.44 -1.48
CA MET A 243 12.82 -2.67 -2.53
C MET A 243 11.55 -1.92 -2.16
N ALA A 244 10.85 -1.36 -3.13
CA ALA A 244 9.56 -0.72 -2.93
C ALA A 244 8.55 -1.13 -3.99
N GLY A 245 7.27 -1.11 -3.63
CA GLY A 245 6.17 -1.16 -4.59
C GLY A 245 5.06 -0.22 -4.17
N GLY A 246 4.35 0.32 -5.15
CA GLY A 246 3.28 1.29 -4.97
C GLY A 246 2.06 0.92 -5.79
N VAL A 247 0.87 1.13 -5.24
CA VAL A 247 -0.40 1.02 -5.96
C VAL A 247 -1.04 2.39 -6.00
N THR A 248 -1.37 2.84 -7.20
CA THR A 248 -1.96 4.14 -7.42
C THR A 248 -3.24 4.07 -8.22
N LEU A 249 -4.29 4.74 -7.75
CA LEU A 249 -5.52 4.90 -8.49
C LEU A 249 -5.35 5.99 -9.56
N ARG A 250 -5.68 5.63 -10.81
CA ARG A 250 -5.67 6.47 -12.02
C ARG A 250 -7.05 6.46 -12.64
N LYS A 251 -7.34 7.45 -13.49
CA LYS A 251 -8.60 7.49 -14.25
C LYS A 251 -8.75 6.27 -15.15
N GLU A 252 -7.63 5.76 -15.64
CA GLU A 252 -7.53 4.60 -16.53
C GLU A 252 -7.56 3.26 -15.78
N GLY A 253 -7.43 3.25 -14.44
CA GLY A 253 -7.43 2.02 -13.64
C GLY A 253 -6.46 2.05 -12.47
N ILE A 254 -5.98 0.86 -12.07
CA ILE A 254 -5.01 0.69 -10.99
C ILE A 254 -3.61 0.58 -11.60
N GLN A 255 -2.71 1.48 -11.23
CA GLN A 255 -1.29 1.44 -11.60
C GLN A 255 -0.50 0.78 -10.47
N ILE A 256 0.39 -0.16 -10.81
CA ILE A 256 1.32 -0.78 -9.88
C ILE A 256 2.74 -0.44 -10.32
N ASP A 257 3.48 0.24 -9.46
CA ASP A 257 4.87 0.66 -9.68
C ASP A 257 5.79 -0.12 -8.76
N GLY A 258 7.01 -0.40 -9.23
CA GLY A 258 8.02 -1.12 -8.46
C GLY A 258 9.37 -0.43 -8.57
N PHE A 259 10.12 -0.43 -7.47
CA PHE A 259 11.50 -0.01 -7.42
C PHE A 259 12.36 -1.10 -6.81
N GLN A 260 13.47 -1.41 -7.48
CA GLN A 260 14.55 -2.21 -6.93
C GLN A 260 15.87 -1.46 -7.10
N PRO A 261 16.78 -1.50 -6.12
CA PRO A 261 18.10 -0.91 -6.25
C PRO A 261 18.82 -1.46 -7.49
N MET A 262 19.48 -0.63 -8.30
CA MET A 262 20.15 -1.07 -9.55
C MET A 262 21.24 -2.14 -9.34
N GLN A 263 21.72 -2.30 -8.10
CA GLN A 263 22.58 -3.41 -7.70
C GLN A 263 21.80 -4.72 -7.46
N ALA A 264 20.52 -4.78 -7.83
CA ALA A 264 19.69 -5.96 -7.80
C ALA A 264 20.22 -7.00 -8.80
N GLN A 265 21.34 -7.61 -8.46
CA GLN A 265 21.88 -8.78 -9.12
C GLN A 265 20.87 -9.91 -8.92
N GLY A 266 20.18 -10.26 -9.99
CA GLY A 266 19.17 -11.32 -9.95
C GLY A 266 18.33 -11.32 -11.21
N GLU A 267 17.78 -12.48 -11.53
CA GLU A 267 16.93 -12.68 -12.71
C GLU A 267 15.64 -11.86 -12.61
N PHE A 268 15.07 -11.69 -11.41
CA PHE A 268 13.90 -10.84 -11.18
C PHE A 268 14.16 -9.38 -11.56
N GLY A 269 15.27 -8.80 -11.11
CA GLY A 269 15.64 -7.42 -11.45
C GLY A 269 15.90 -7.23 -12.95
N LYS A 270 16.48 -8.24 -13.63
CA LYS A 270 16.61 -8.25 -15.09
C LYS A 270 15.25 -8.28 -15.79
N ILE A 271 14.33 -9.12 -15.34
CA ILE A 271 12.98 -9.21 -15.90
C ILE A 271 12.26 -7.87 -15.70
N MET A 272 12.20 -7.34 -14.48
CA MET A 272 11.55 -6.06 -14.20
C MET A 272 12.15 -4.89 -14.97
N SER A 273 13.47 -4.87 -15.20
CA SER A 273 14.12 -3.81 -15.99
C SER A 273 13.91 -3.93 -17.51
N THR A 274 13.51 -5.10 -18.00
CA THR A 274 13.14 -5.29 -19.41
C THR A 274 11.65 -5.11 -19.67
N MET A 275 10.83 -5.14 -18.60
CA MET A 275 9.41 -4.85 -18.69
C MET A 275 9.20 -3.39 -19.07
N LYS A 276 8.51 -3.20 -20.19
CA LYS A 276 8.07 -1.88 -20.63
C LYS A 276 6.71 -1.55 -19.99
N PRO A 277 6.37 -0.27 -19.83
CA PRO A 277 5.02 0.12 -19.43
C PRO A 277 3.97 -0.43 -20.40
N LEU A 278 2.78 -0.73 -19.89
CA LEU A 278 1.63 -1.15 -20.71
C LEU A 278 1.28 -0.09 -21.77
N GLY A 279 1.17 -0.53 -23.02
CA GLY A 279 0.68 0.24 -24.14
C GLY A 279 -0.85 0.31 -24.15
N TYR A 280 -1.41 1.41 -23.67
CA TYR A 280 -2.88 1.60 -23.64
C TYR A 280 -3.57 1.60 -25.02
N SER A 281 -2.83 1.59 -26.13
CA SER A 281 -3.40 1.46 -27.47
C SER A 281 -4.19 0.15 -27.65
N SER A 282 -3.77 -0.92 -26.98
CA SER A 282 -4.38 -2.25 -27.07
C SER A 282 -5.76 -2.28 -26.41
N LEU A 283 -6.01 -1.38 -25.44
CA LEU A 283 -7.33 -1.25 -24.80
C LEU A 283 -8.43 -0.88 -25.80
N ARG A 284 -8.09 -0.19 -26.89
CA ARG A 284 -9.06 0.20 -27.93
C ARG A 284 -9.59 -1.00 -28.74
N ARG A 285 -8.99 -2.17 -28.61
CA ARG A 285 -9.42 -3.39 -29.30
C ARG A 285 -10.51 -4.15 -28.54
N PHE A 286 -10.72 -3.83 -27.26
CA PHE A 286 -11.80 -4.41 -26.49
C PHE A 286 -13.14 -3.83 -26.91
N PRO A 287 -14.18 -4.66 -27.11
CA PRO A 287 -15.55 -4.19 -27.23
C PRO A 287 -15.94 -3.25 -26.08
N ALA A 288 -16.86 -2.34 -26.37
CA ALA A 288 -17.44 -1.52 -25.31
C ALA A 288 -18.22 -2.41 -24.32
N GLY A 289 -18.28 -2.00 -23.05
CA GLY A 289 -19.09 -2.66 -22.02
C GLY A 289 -18.35 -3.61 -21.09
N ALA A 290 -17.01 -3.62 -21.10
CA ALA A 290 -16.24 -4.33 -20.08
C ALA A 290 -16.51 -3.72 -18.68
N ILE A 291 -16.78 -4.58 -17.69
CA ILE A 291 -16.91 -4.20 -16.27
C ILE A 291 -15.54 -4.09 -15.59
N GLY A 292 -14.49 -4.66 -16.18
CA GLY A 292 -13.11 -4.50 -15.70
C GLY A 292 -12.10 -4.96 -16.75
N ILE A 293 -10.92 -4.34 -16.75
CA ILE A 293 -9.78 -4.75 -17.58
C ILE A 293 -8.54 -4.83 -16.71
N ALA A 294 -7.84 -5.97 -16.77
CA ALA A 294 -6.51 -6.14 -16.20
C ALA A 294 -5.49 -6.26 -17.34
N GLY A 295 -4.33 -5.63 -17.19
CA GLY A 295 -3.23 -5.71 -18.15
C GLY A 295 -1.94 -6.11 -17.46
N LEU A 296 -1.13 -6.94 -18.11
CA LEU A 296 0.19 -7.35 -17.65
C LEU A 296 1.18 -7.26 -18.82
N SER A 297 2.26 -6.48 -18.64
CA SER A 297 3.37 -6.50 -19.59
C SER A 297 4.28 -7.67 -19.26
N ASN A 298 4.78 -8.35 -20.29
CA ASN A 298 5.69 -9.49 -20.21
C ASN A 298 5.30 -10.53 -19.13
N PRO A 299 4.07 -11.08 -19.14
CA PRO A 299 3.70 -12.20 -18.26
C PRO A 299 4.68 -13.37 -18.28
N GLY A 300 5.35 -13.62 -19.43
CA GLY A 300 6.35 -14.66 -19.58
C GLY A 300 7.50 -14.51 -18.58
N GLY A 301 7.94 -13.28 -18.30
CA GLY A 301 8.92 -13.01 -17.26
C GLY A 301 8.45 -13.46 -15.86
N PHE A 302 7.17 -13.28 -15.53
CA PHE A 302 6.63 -13.77 -14.25
C PHE A 302 6.55 -15.29 -14.19
N VAL A 303 6.22 -15.95 -15.29
CA VAL A 303 6.26 -17.41 -15.38
C VAL A 303 7.68 -17.91 -15.12
N GLU A 304 8.69 -17.33 -15.77
CA GLU A 304 10.10 -17.67 -15.57
C GLU A 304 10.56 -17.47 -14.10
N ILE A 305 10.02 -16.44 -13.41
CA ILE A 305 10.25 -16.24 -11.97
C ILE A 305 9.55 -17.32 -11.15
N PHE A 306 8.29 -17.61 -11.44
CA PHE A 306 7.47 -18.56 -10.69
C PHE A 306 8.05 -19.98 -10.79
N GLU A 307 8.48 -20.41 -11.97
CA GLU A 307 9.18 -21.68 -12.18
C GLU A 307 10.47 -21.78 -11.34
N LYS A 308 11.22 -20.68 -11.21
CA LYS A 308 12.43 -20.65 -10.38
C LYS A 308 12.12 -20.71 -8.88
N VAL A 309 11.08 -19.99 -8.43
CA VAL A 309 10.64 -20.00 -7.02
C VAL A 309 10.12 -21.38 -6.63
N THR A 310 9.26 -21.98 -7.46
CA THR A 310 8.74 -23.34 -7.25
C THR A 310 9.84 -24.39 -7.33
N SER A 311 10.80 -24.27 -8.25
CA SER A 311 11.99 -25.13 -8.27
C SER A 311 12.85 -24.98 -7.01
N ALA A 312 12.82 -23.82 -6.35
CA ALA A 312 13.48 -23.59 -5.07
C ALA A 312 12.70 -24.12 -3.86
N LEU A 313 11.41 -24.47 -4.02
CA LEU A 313 10.48 -25.02 -3.03
C LEU A 313 9.96 -26.39 -3.52
N PRO A 314 10.70 -27.49 -3.26
CA PRO A 314 10.55 -28.77 -3.97
C PRO A 314 9.17 -29.45 -3.90
N GLN A 315 8.29 -29.00 -3.01
CA GLN A 315 6.99 -29.62 -2.77
C GLN A 315 5.98 -29.32 -3.88
N ASP A 316 6.12 -28.19 -4.58
CA ASP A 316 5.09 -27.69 -5.51
C ASP A 316 5.46 -27.85 -7.00
N ALA A 317 6.74 -28.14 -7.29
CA ALA A 317 7.24 -28.29 -8.67
C ALA A 317 6.54 -29.39 -9.51
N PRO A 318 6.15 -30.56 -8.96
CA PRO A 318 5.49 -31.62 -9.74
C PRO A 318 4.10 -31.24 -10.26
N GLU A 319 3.34 -30.44 -9.51
CA GLU A 319 1.97 -30.06 -9.88
C GLU A 319 1.96 -29.07 -11.06
N VAL A 320 2.89 -28.10 -11.05
CA VAL A 320 3.05 -27.14 -12.14
C VAL A 320 3.39 -27.84 -13.46
N GLN A 321 4.37 -28.75 -13.43
CA GLN A 321 4.77 -29.51 -14.62
C GLN A 321 3.65 -30.39 -15.16
N LYS A 322 2.87 -31.00 -14.25
CA LYS A 322 1.70 -31.78 -14.64
C LYS A 322 0.64 -30.90 -15.33
N GLY A 323 0.34 -29.73 -14.78
CA GLY A 323 -0.60 -28.79 -15.38
C GLY A 323 -0.16 -28.32 -16.77
N ILE A 324 1.14 -28.02 -16.95
CA ILE A 324 1.70 -27.67 -18.27
C ILE A 324 1.54 -28.85 -19.25
N ALA A 325 1.91 -30.07 -18.85
CA ALA A 325 1.81 -31.23 -19.71
C ALA A 325 0.35 -31.58 -20.09
N GLU A 326 -0.60 -31.41 -19.18
CA GLU A 326 -2.03 -31.58 -19.45
C GLU A 326 -2.52 -30.53 -20.45
N MET A 327 -2.15 -29.26 -20.27
CA MET A 327 -2.48 -28.20 -21.22
C MET A 327 -1.89 -28.45 -22.61
N GLU A 328 -0.61 -28.82 -22.71
CA GLU A 328 0.03 -29.12 -24.01
C GLU A 328 -0.66 -30.30 -24.72
N LYS A 329 -1.08 -31.31 -23.95
CA LYS A 329 -1.81 -32.47 -24.46
C LYS A 329 -3.22 -32.11 -24.96
N GLU A 330 -3.95 -31.27 -24.23
CA GLU A 330 -5.32 -30.88 -24.58
C GLU A 330 -5.38 -29.91 -25.76
N THR A 331 -4.45 -28.95 -25.80
CA THR A 331 -4.43 -27.90 -26.82
C THR A 331 -3.67 -28.29 -28.08
N GLY A 332 -2.73 -29.24 -27.97
CA GLY A 332 -1.78 -29.54 -29.04
C GLY A 332 -0.73 -28.44 -29.27
N THR A 333 -0.66 -27.45 -28.38
CA THR A 333 0.31 -26.34 -28.42
C THR A 333 1.42 -26.57 -27.39
N SER A 334 2.63 -26.14 -27.68
CA SER A 334 3.72 -26.17 -26.73
C SER A 334 3.72 -24.91 -25.88
N PHE A 335 3.74 -25.07 -24.56
CA PHE A 335 3.84 -23.95 -23.63
C PHE A 335 5.10 -23.14 -23.88
N GLU A 336 6.24 -23.83 -23.98
CA GLU A 336 7.55 -23.18 -24.13
C GLU A 336 7.75 -22.54 -25.52
N LYS A 337 7.24 -23.17 -26.58
CA LYS A 337 7.48 -22.68 -27.96
C LYS A 337 6.41 -21.73 -28.47
N ASP A 338 5.16 -21.91 -28.06
CA ASP A 338 4.03 -21.17 -28.62
C ASP A 338 3.51 -20.12 -27.63
N TRP A 339 3.39 -20.47 -26.35
CA TRP A 339 2.86 -19.55 -25.33
C TRP A 339 3.91 -18.59 -24.79
N MET A 340 5.07 -19.08 -24.37
CA MET A 340 6.09 -18.23 -23.74
C MET A 340 6.55 -17.05 -24.62
N PRO A 341 6.78 -17.22 -25.93
CA PRO A 341 7.11 -16.10 -26.80
C PRO A 341 5.98 -15.07 -26.93
N ALA A 342 4.72 -15.50 -26.96
CA ALA A 342 3.57 -14.60 -26.98
C ALA A 342 3.41 -13.86 -25.63
N LEU A 343 3.64 -14.56 -24.51
CA LEU A 343 3.59 -14.01 -23.16
C LEU A 343 4.73 -13.02 -22.86
N ARG A 344 5.75 -12.91 -23.72
CA ARG A 344 6.74 -11.83 -23.63
C ARG A 344 6.22 -10.46 -24.06
N GLY A 345 5.04 -10.43 -24.69
CA GLY A 345 4.35 -9.21 -25.10
C GLY A 345 3.50 -8.59 -23.98
N GLU A 346 2.27 -8.20 -24.28
CA GLU A 346 1.28 -7.74 -23.31
C GLU A 346 0.09 -8.68 -23.29
N VAL A 347 -0.45 -8.96 -22.10
CA VAL A 347 -1.72 -9.68 -21.95
C VAL A 347 -2.72 -8.75 -21.29
N TYR A 348 -3.89 -8.63 -21.91
CA TYR A 348 -5.03 -7.94 -21.34
C TYR A 348 -6.19 -8.91 -21.18
N VAL A 349 -6.86 -8.84 -20.05
CA VAL A 349 -8.07 -9.61 -19.74
C VAL A 349 -9.18 -8.62 -19.46
N ALA A 350 -10.23 -8.67 -20.26
CA ALA A 350 -11.44 -7.87 -20.07
C ALA A 350 -12.60 -8.77 -19.63
N LEU A 351 -13.25 -8.38 -18.55
CA LEU A 351 -14.45 -9.01 -18.02
C LEU A 351 -15.67 -8.23 -18.49
N TYR A 352 -16.68 -8.93 -18.99
CA TYR A 352 -17.95 -8.38 -19.46
C TYR A 352 -19.09 -8.90 -18.61
N PRO A 353 -20.14 -8.10 -18.39
CA PRO A 353 -21.32 -8.60 -17.72
C PRO A 353 -21.93 -9.75 -18.54
N PRO A 354 -22.68 -10.66 -17.90
CA PRO A 354 -23.39 -11.70 -18.62
C PRO A 354 -24.29 -11.08 -19.69
N SER A 355 -24.33 -11.69 -20.88
CA SER A 355 -25.16 -11.21 -22.00
C SER A 355 -26.16 -12.29 -22.42
N GLY A 356 -27.40 -11.89 -22.67
CA GLY A 356 -28.48 -12.82 -22.98
C GLY A 356 -28.84 -13.70 -21.79
N ASP A 357 -29.00 -15.01 -22.05
CA ASP A 357 -29.39 -16.01 -21.04
C ASP A 357 -28.17 -16.57 -20.26
N ALA A 358 -26.96 -16.10 -20.55
CA ALA A 358 -25.76 -16.53 -19.83
C ALA A 358 -25.82 -16.02 -18.37
N GLN A 359 -25.52 -16.91 -17.42
CA GLN A 359 -25.37 -16.53 -16.00
C GLN A 359 -23.94 -16.09 -15.68
N GLU A 360 -22.96 -16.47 -16.51
CA GLU A 360 -21.56 -16.21 -16.27
C GLU A 360 -21.06 -14.98 -17.04
N PRO A 361 -20.11 -14.22 -16.46
CA PRO A 361 -19.50 -13.08 -17.13
C PRO A 361 -18.63 -13.55 -18.31
N GLY A 362 -18.67 -12.79 -19.40
CA GLY A 362 -17.80 -13.04 -20.56
C GLY A 362 -16.37 -12.60 -20.27
N VAL A 363 -15.38 -13.38 -20.73
CA VAL A 363 -13.97 -13.02 -20.62
C VAL A 363 -13.36 -12.92 -22.02
N ILE A 364 -12.71 -11.79 -22.31
CA ILE A 364 -11.89 -11.64 -23.51
C ILE A 364 -10.44 -11.51 -23.07
N VAL A 365 -9.59 -12.42 -23.54
CA VAL A 365 -8.14 -12.34 -23.40
C VAL A 365 -7.55 -11.85 -24.70
N SER A 366 -6.75 -10.79 -24.65
CA SER A 366 -5.98 -10.28 -25.77
C SER A 366 -4.50 -10.42 -25.44
N VAL A 367 -3.76 -11.10 -26.33
CA VAL A 367 -2.30 -11.10 -26.31
C VAL A 367 -1.84 -10.15 -27.41
N ASP A 368 -1.06 -9.14 -27.05
CA ASP A 368 -0.46 -8.20 -27.99
C ASP A 368 1.05 -8.44 -28.05
N ASN A 369 1.60 -8.50 -29.26
CA ASN A 369 3.05 -8.62 -29.50
C ASN A 369 3.82 -7.33 -29.18
N GLY A 370 3.11 -6.26 -28.80
CA GLY A 370 3.66 -5.07 -28.17
C GLY A 370 4.62 -5.43 -27.04
N ASN A 371 5.65 -4.61 -26.84
CA ASN A 371 6.67 -4.80 -25.83
C ASN A 371 7.57 -6.05 -25.94
N GLY A 372 7.56 -6.76 -27.07
CA GLY A 372 8.58 -7.79 -27.38
C GLY A 372 8.03 -9.22 -27.50
N GLY A 373 6.71 -9.38 -27.56
CA GLY A 373 6.09 -10.67 -27.87
C GLY A 373 6.29 -11.05 -29.33
N THR A 374 6.43 -12.35 -29.57
CA THR A 374 6.42 -12.93 -30.92
C THR A 374 5.48 -14.13 -30.90
N ALA A 375 4.45 -14.10 -31.76
CA ALA A 375 3.50 -15.20 -31.93
C ALA A 375 3.86 -16.04 -33.15
#